data_AF-A0A7K4B8X4-F1
#
_entry.id   AF-A0A7K4B8X4-F1
#
_cell.length_a   1.000
_cell.length_b   1.000
_cell.length_c   1.000
_cell.angle_alpha   90.00
_cell.angle_beta   90.00
_cell.angle_gamma   90.00
#
_symmetry.space_group_name_H-M   'P 1'
#
loop_
_entity.id
_entity.type
_entity.pdbx_description
1 polymer ?
#
loop_
_entity_poly.entity_id
_entity_poly.type
_entity_poly.pdbx_seq_one_letter_code
_entity_poly.pdbx_strand_id
1 'polypeptide(L)' 'MLISELLGIIANGENSGVEFKRDDIRPEQLGKEVVALANHQGGIIL' A
#
# COMPACT_ATOMS: atom_id res chain seq x y z
N MET A 1 2.61 -13.83 -2.54
CA MET A 1 3.36 -13.29 -1.38
C MET A 1 3.38 -14.35 -0.30
N LEU A 2 4.55 -14.63 0.25
CA LEU A 2 4.71 -15.53 1.39
C LEU A 2 4.29 -14.80 2.68
N ILE A 3 3.80 -15.53 3.69
CA ILE A 3 3.40 -14.95 4.98
C ILE A 3 4.58 -14.19 5.63
N SER A 4 5.80 -14.71 5.50
CA SER A 4 7.01 -14.06 6.02
C SER A 4 7.29 -12.70 5.37
N GLU A 5 7.01 -12.55 4.07
CA GLU A 5 7.16 -11.27 3.36
C GLU A 5 6.12 -10.27 3.85
N LEU A 6 4.86 -10.69 3.98
CA LEU A 6 3.78 -9.86 4.51
C LEU A 6 4.08 -9.38 5.94
N LEU A 7 4.50 -10.28 6.82
CA LEU A 7 4.88 -9.93 8.20
C LEU A 7 6.08 -8.98 8.22
N GLY A 8 7.03 -9.15 7.30
CA GLY A 8 8.14 -8.21 7.12
C GLY A 8 7.68 -6.82 6.71
N ILE A 9 6.71 -6.72 5.80
CA ILE A 9 6.12 -5.43 5.39
C ILE A 9 5.39 -4.79 6.58
N ILE A 10 4.54 -5.55 7.28
CA ILE A 10 3.81 -5.07 8.46
C ILE A 10 4.77 -4.60 9.55
N ALA A 11 5.88 -5.32 9.78
CA ALA A 11 6.88 -4.95 10.78
C ALA A 11 7.65 -3.66 10.44
N ASN A 12 7.85 -3.36 9.14
CA ASN A 12 8.51 -2.14 8.69
C ASN A 12 7.57 -0.93 8.58
N GLY A 13 6.26 -1.15 8.47
CA GLY A 13 5.26 -0.10 8.39
C GLY A 13 5.15 0.58 7.02
N GLU A 14 4.40 1.69 6.97
CA GLU A 14 4.18 2.48 5.76
C GLU A 14 5.44 3.22 5.31
N ASN A 15 5.63 3.34 4.00
CA ASN A 15 6.71 4.10 3.38
C ASN A 15 6.32 4.51 1.95
N SER A 16 7.21 5.20 1.24
CA SER A 16 6.97 5.72 -0.11
C SER A 16 6.53 4.68 -1.17
N GLY A 17 6.75 3.39 -0.91
CA GLY A 17 6.31 2.28 -1.78
C GLY A 17 5.32 1.33 -1.13
N VAL A 18 4.87 1.58 0.11
CA VAL A 18 3.93 0.73 0.84
C VAL A 18 2.93 1.60 1.62
N GLU A 19 1.65 1.49 1.27
CA GLU A 19 0.56 2.21 1.92
C GLU A 19 -0.40 1.22 2.60
N PHE A 20 -0.74 1.45 3.86
CA PHE A 20 -1.72 0.63 4.59
C PHE A 20 -3.08 1.31 4.53
N LYS A 21 -4.11 0.55 4.15
CA LYS A 21 -5.48 1.06 4.09
C LYS A 21 -6.43 0.07 4.74
N ARG A 22 -7.41 0.61 5.45
CA ARG A 22 -8.51 -0.18 6.00
C ARG A 22 -9.50 -0.52 4.89
N ASP A 23 -10.21 -1.62 5.08
CA ASP A 23 -11.23 -2.12 4.17
C ASP A 23 -12.44 -1.17 4.01
N ASP A 24 -12.64 -0.26 4.97
CA ASP A 24 -13.64 0.81 4.93
C ASP A 24 -13.24 2.04 4.10
N ILE A 25 -12.12 1.99 3.38
CA ILE A 25 -11.69 3.08 2.49
C ILE A 25 -12.69 3.33 1.36
N ARG A 26 -12.96 4.61 1.09
CA ARG A 26 -13.79 5.01 -0.04
C ARG A 26 -13.05 4.83 -1.37
N PRO A 27 -13.71 4.37 -2.45
CA PRO A 27 -13.06 4.10 -3.72
C PRO A 27 -12.26 5.28 -4.30
N GLU A 28 -12.75 6.51 -4.14
CA GLU A 28 -12.07 7.72 -4.62
C GLU A 28 -10.79 8.04 -3.86
N GLN A 29 -10.69 7.60 -2.60
CA GLN A 29 -9.46 7.73 -1.81
C GLN A 29 -8.45 6.68 -2.25
N LEU A 30 -8.89 5.43 -2.40
CA LEU A 30 -8.04 4.36 -2.93
C LEU A 30 -7.48 4.71 -4.32
N GLY A 31 -8.32 5.26 -5.20
CA GLY A 31 -7.90 5.68 -6.54
C GLY A 31 -6.79 6.74 -6.52
N LYS A 32 -6.80 7.66 -5.54
CA LYS A 32 -5.72 8.66 -5.40
C LYS A 32 -4.38 8.00 -5.04
N GLU A 33 -4.39 7.05 -4.13
CA GLU A 33 -3.18 6.31 -3.74
C GLU A 33 -2.64 5.49 -4.92
N VAL A 34 -3.52 4.82 -5.68
CA VAL A 34 -3.12 4.09 -6.89
C VAL A 34 -2.48 5.02 -7.92
N VAL A 35 -3.06 6.20 -8.16
CA VAL A 35 -2.49 7.20 -9.08
C VAL A 35 -1.15 7.74 -8.55
N ALA A 36 -1.03 7.96 -7.25
CA ALA A 36 0.22 8.43 -6.64
C ALA A 36 1.35 7.41 -6.82
N LEU A 37 1.09 6.13 -6.51
CA LEU A 37 2.06 5.05 -6.69
C LEU A 37 2.42 4.84 -8.17
N ALA A 38 1.44 4.90 -9.08
CA ALA A 38 1.66 4.76 -10.52
C ALA A 38 2.52 5.89 -11.11
N ASN A 39 2.39 7.11 -10.59
CA ASN A 39 3.24 8.25 -10.98
C ASN A 39 4.62 8.23 -10.31
N HIS A 40 4.82 7.37 -9.32
CA HIS A 40 6.11 7.14 -8.68
C HIS A 40 6.83 5.93 -9.32
N GLN A 41 7.58 5.14 -8.54
CA GLN A 41 8.24 3.91 -8.97
C GLN A 41 7.34 2.67 -8.76
N GLY A 42 6.02 2.85 -8.67
CA GLY A 42 5.08 1.82 -8.24
C GLY A 42 5.04 1.65 -6.72
N GLY A 43 4.34 0.62 -6.26
CA GLY A 43 4.23 0.29 -4.83
C GLY A 43 3.17 -0.77 -4.52
N ILE A 44 2.93 -0.99 -3.24
CA ILE A 44 1.99 -1.95 -2.68
C ILE A 44 0.98 -1.21 -1.81
N ILE A 45 -0.31 -1.49 -2.02
CA ILE A 45 -1.37 -1.12 -1.07
C ILE A 45 -1.77 -2.39 -0.33
N LEU A 46 -1.75 -2.32 1.00
CA LEU A 46 -2.04 -3.41 1.92
C LEU A 46 -3.29 -3.14 2.74
#